data_AF-P10836-F1
#
_entry.id   AF-P10836-F1
#
_cell.length_a   1.000
_cell.length_b   1.000
_cell.length_c   1.000
_cell.angle_alpha   90.00
_cell.angle_beta   90.00
_cell.angle_gamma   90.00
#
_symmetry.space_group_name_H-M   'P 1'
#
loop_
_entity.id
_entity.type
_entity.pdbx_description
1 polymer ?
#
loop_
_entity_poly.entity_id
_entity_poly.type
_entity_poly.pdbx_seq_one_letter_code
_entity_poly.pdbx_strand_id
1 'polypeptide(L)'
;DEKPKLILPTPAPPNLPQLVGGGGGNRKDGFGVSVDAHQKVWTSDNGGHSIGVSPGYSQHLPGPYGNSRPDYRIGAGYSYNF
;
A
#
# COMPACT_ATOMS: atom_id res chain seq x y z
N ASP A 1 9.86 -2.60 -36.47
CA ASP A 1 9.03 -2.34 -35.27
C ASP A 1 9.86 -1.81 -34.11
N GLU A 2 10.05 -0.50 -34.02
CA GLU A 2 10.55 0.12 -32.79
C GLU A 2 9.40 0.17 -31.80
N LYS A 3 9.34 -0.79 -30.87
CA LYS A 3 8.44 -0.69 -29.72
C LYS A 3 8.81 0.61 -28.99
N PRO A 4 7.87 1.54 -28.73
CA PRO A 4 8.18 2.75 -28.02
C PRO A 4 8.77 2.37 -26.66
N LYS A 5 10.07 2.63 -26.51
CA LYS A 5 10.77 2.41 -25.25
C LYS A 5 10.25 3.49 -24.33
N LEU A 6 9.29 3.15 -23.47
CA LEU A 6 8.84 4.02 -22.40
C LEU A 6 10.05 4.28 -21.49
N ILE A 7 10.75 5.39 -21.70
CA ILE A 7 11.88 5.81 -20.87
C ILE A 7 11.25 6.38 -19.60
N LEU A 8 11.01 5.54 -18.61
CA LEU A 8 10.67 5.98 -17.27
C LEU A 8 11.95 6.57 -16.65
N PRO A 9 12.00 7.87 -16.29
CA PRO A 9 13.14 8.41 -15.56
C PRO A 9 13.34 7.66 -14.25
N THR A 10 14.60 7.53 -13.84
CA THR A 10 15.05 6.84 -12.62
C THR A 10 14.23 7.35 -11.43
N PRO A 11 13.49 6.48 -10.70
CA PRO A 11 12.67 6.93 -9.59
C PRO A 11 13.54 7.70 -8.59
N ALA A 12 13.06 8.86 -8.16
CA ALA A 12 13.63 9.61 -7.03
C ALA A 12 13.96 8.62 -5.88
N PRO A 13 15.04 8.88 -5.09
CA PRO A 13 15.55 7.93 -4.12
C PRO A 13 14.40 7.33 -3.32
N PRO A 14 14.33 5.99 -3.21
CA PRO A 14 13.14 5.29 -2.76
C PRO A 14 12.68 5.94 -1.47
N ASN A 15 11.57 6.67 -1.54
CA ASN A 15 10.89 7.08 -0.32
C ASN A 15 10.60 5.76 0.37
N LEU A 16 11.26 5.53 1.51
CA LEU A 16 11.12 4.31 2.29
C LEU A 16 9.62 3.97 2.34
N PRO A 17 9.24 2.71 2.09
CA PRO A 17 7.84 2.32 2.16
C PRO A 17 7.29 2.80 3.50
N GLN A 18 6.26 3.65 3.43
CA GLN A 18 5.58 4.10 4.63
C GLN A 18 4.74 2.94 5.12
N LEU A 19 5.12 2.38 6.27
CA LEU A 19 4.39 1.30 6.89
C LEU A 19 3.52 1.87 8.01
N VAL A 20 2.21 1.68 7.90
CA VAL A 20 1.24 2.04 8.92
C VAL A 20 0.66 0.74 9.45
N GLY A 21 0.90 0.46 10.73
CA GLY A 21 0.37 -0.69 11.42
C GLY A 21 -0.57 -0.25 12.53
N GLY A 22 -1.68 -0.96 12.69
CA GLY A 22 -2.67 -0.71 13.73
C GLY A 22 -3.15 -2.02 14.30
N GLY A 23 -3.39 -2.03 15.61
CA GLY A 23 -3.98 -3.18 16.31
C GLY A 23 -5.06 -2.69 17.25
N GLY A 24 -6.23 -3.30 17.18
CA GLY A 24 -7.39 -2.89 17.96
C GLY A 24 -8.35 -4.06 18.13
N GLY A 25 -8.90 -4.20 19.32
CA GLY A 25 -9.80 -5.31 19.63
C GLY A 25 -10.47 -5.13 20.98
N ASN A 26 -11.60 -5.79 21.14
CA ASN A 26 -12.32 -5.90 22.39
C ASN A 26 -12.40 -7.38 22.79
N ARG A 27 -12.47 -7.66 24.10
CA ARG A 27 -12.46 -9.05 24.61
C ARG A 27 -13.58 -9.94 24.06
N LYS A 28 -14.65 -9.34 23.52
CA LYS A 28 -15.82 -10.06 23.00
C LYS A 28 -15.70 -10.39 21.50
N ASP A 29 -15.22 -9.44 20.67
CA ASP A 29 -15.22 -9.64 19.21
C ASP A 29 -13.87 -10.17 18.71
N GLY A 30 -12.79 -9.98 19.48
CA GLY A 30 -11.46 -10.49 19.16
C GLY A 30 -10.40 -9.39 19.07
N PHE A 31 -9.28 -9.72 18.44
CA PHE A 31 -8.16 -8.79 18.25
C PHE A 31 -7.83 -8.65 16.77
N GLY A 32 -8.00 -7.45 16.23
CA GLY A 32 -7.65 -7.12 14.85
C GLY A 32 -6.25 -6.54 14.76
N VAL A 33 -5.49 -6.99 13.77
CA VAL A 33 -4.25 -6.33 13.32
C VAL A 33 -4.40 -5.95 11.86
N SER A 34 -3.88 -4.78 11.50
CA SER A 34 -3.78 -4.31 10.13
C SER A 34 -2.40 -3.73 9.89
N VAL A 35 -1.86 -3.97 8.71
CA VAL A 35 -0.61 -3.39 8.23
C VAL A 35 -0.81 -2.93 6.80
N ASP A 36 -0.45 -1.69 6.55
CA ASP A 36 -0.55 -1.04 5.25
C ASP A 36 0.81 -0.48 4.89
N ALA A 37 1.29 -0.78 3.69
CA ALA A 37 2.48 -0.17 3.13
C ALA A 37 2.06 0.76 1.99
N HIS A 38 2.70 1.92 1.89
CA HIS A 38 2.57 2.81 0.75
C HIS A 38 3.95 3.15 0.21
N GLN A 39 4.16 2.94 -1.10
CA GLN A 39 5.44 3.22 -1.74
C GLN A 39 5.23 3.90 -3.10
N LYS A 40 5.91 5.02 -3.31
CA LYS A 40 6.04 5.62 -4.65
C LYS A 40 7.02 4.77 -5.46
N VAL A 41 6.57 4.21 -6.58
CA VAL A 41 7.38 3.38 -7.47
C VAL A 41 7.96 4.18 -8.63
N TRP A 42 7.32 5.29 -8.98
CA TRP A 42 7.78 6.16 -10.05
C TRP A 42 7.41 7.60 -9.76
N THR A 43 8.28 8.51 -10.18
CA THR A 43 8.04 9.96 -10.15
C THR A 43 8.69 10.54 -11.39
N SER A 44 7.98 11.41 -12.10
CA SER A 44 8.52 12.17 -13.23
C SER A 44 9.64 13.10 -12.77
N ASP A 45 10.55 13.40 -13.69
CA ASP A 45 11.69 14.30 -13.44
C ASP A 45 11.25 15.71 -13.01
N ASN A 46 10.16 16.21 -13.60
CA ASN A 46 9.55 17.48 -13.22
C ASN A 46 8.76 17.44 -11.88
N GLY A 47 8.70 16.29 -11.21
CA GLY A 47 7.88 16.08 -10.00
C GLY A 47 6.36 16.14 -10.23
N GLY A 48 5.93 16.39 -11.47
CA GLY A 48 4.53 16.62 -11.79
C GLY A 48 3.72 15.34 -11.72
N HIS A 49 4.28 14.19 -12.10
CA HIS A 49 3.56 12.92 -12.05
C HIS A 49 4.23 11.94 -11.10
N SER A 50 3.43 11.19 -10.36
CA SER A 50 3.93 10.10 -9.52
C SER A 50 2.98 8.91 -9.57
N ILE A 51 3.55 7.71 -9.49
CA ILE A 51 2.82 6.46 -9.36
C ILE A 51 3.23 5.82 -8.05
N GLY A 52 2.24 5.41 -7.27
CA GLY A 52 2.42 4.69 -6.02
C GLY A 52 1.65 3.38 -6.01
N VAL A 53 2.12 2.46 -5.18
CA VAL A 53 1.43 1.22 -4.84
C VAL A 53 1.17 1.18 -3.35
N SER A 54 0.11 0.50 -2.97
CA SER A 54 -0.33 0.38 -1.58
C SER A 54 -0.83 -1.02 -1.28
N PRO A 55 0.05 -1.96 -0.95
CA PRO A 55 -0.38 -3.25 -0.41
C PRO A 55 -0.76 -3.11 1.06
N GLY A 56 -1.79 -3.82 1.46
CA GLY A 56 -2.29 -3.89 2.83
C GLY A 56 -2.72 -5.30 3.18
N TYR A 57 -2.60 -5.62 4.46
CA TYR A 57 -3.01 -6.89 5.03
C TYR A 57 -3.67 -6.64 6.37
N SER A 58 -4.83 -7.23 6.61
CA SER A 58 -5.43 -7.25 7.93
C SER A 58 -5.90 -8.65 8.30
N GLN A 59 -5.78 -8.97 9.59
CA GLN A 59 -6.19 -10.23 10.15
C GLN A 59 -6.92 -9.96 11.45
N HIS A 60 -8.14 -10.48 11.55
CA HIS A 60 -8.88 -10.45 12.79
C HIS A 60 -8.79 -11.82 13.44
N LEU A 61 -8.06 -11.88 14.56
CA LEU A 61 -7.97 -13.08 15.38
C LEU A 61 -9.30 -13.31 16.08
N PRO A 62 -9.84 -14.54 16.05
CA PRO A 62 -11.14 -14.86 16.61
C PRO A 62 -11.24 -14.49 18.10
N GLY A 63 -12.30 -13.77 18.45
CA GLY A 63 -12.88 -13.86 19.78
C GLY A 63 -13.61 -15.21 19.99
N PRO A 64 -14.26 -15.42 21.14
CA PRO A 64 -15.02 -16.63 21.43
C PRO A 64 -16.12 -17.00 20.41
N TYR A 65 -16.44 -16.15 19.43
CA TYR A 65 -17.49 -16.35 18.44
C TYR A 65 -17.03 -16.52 16.98
N GLY A 66 -15.73 -16.78 16.73
CA GLY A 66 -15.30 -17.43 15.49
C GLY A 66 -14.29 -16.68 14.63
N ASN A 67 -13.75 -17.41 13.64
CA ASN A 67 -12.64 -17.02 12.79
C ASN A 67 -13.04 -15.97 11.77
N SER A 68 -12.34 -14.83 11.76
CA SER A 68 -12.39 -13.91 10.63
C SER A 68 -11.34 -14.29 9.60
N ARG A 69 -11.69 -14.17 8.31
CA ARG A 69 -10.75 -14.40 7.20
C ARG A 69 -9.75 -13.25 7.13
N PRO A 70 -8.49 -13.51 6.73
CA PRO A 70 -7.57 -12.44 6.39
C PRO A 70 -8.11 -11.61 5.22
N ASP A 71 -7.90 -10.30 5.28
CA ASP A 71 -8.23 -9.34 4.23
C ASP A 71 -6.93 -8.82 3.60
N TYR A 72 -6.88 -8.87 2.27
CA TYR A 72 -5.74 -8.42 1.48
C TYR A 72 -6.20 -7.25 0.62
N ARG A 73 -5.45 -6.16 0.68
CA ARG A 73 -5.73 -4.95 -0.07
C ARG A 73 -4.55 -4.67 -0.97
N ILE A 74 -4.82 -4.31 -2.23
CA ILE A 74 -3.78 -3.83 -3.12
C ILE A 74 -4.34 -2.65 -3.90
N GLY A 75 -3.68 -1.51 -3.76
CA GLY A 75 -3.98 -0.30 -4.49
C GLY A 75 -2.80 0.09 -5.38
N ALA A 76 -3.12 0.73 -6.50
CA ALA A 76 -2.16 1.52 -7.26
C ALA A 76 -2.81 2.87 -7.54
N GLY A 77 -2.02 3.93 -7.44
CA GLY A 77 -2.50 5.30 -7.58
C GLY A 77 -1.55 6.11 -8.46
N TYR A 78 -2.14 7.03 -9.22
CA TYR A 78 -1.42 8.05 -9.96
C TYR A 78 -1.77 9.41 -9.37
N SER A 79 -0.75 10.22 -9.07
CA SER A 79 -0.93 11.58 -8.55
C SER A 79 -0.24 12.56 -9.48
N TYR A 80 -0.99 13.60 -9.86
CA TYR A 80 -0.51 14.72 -10.63
C TYR A 80 -0.45 15.96 -9.75
N ASN A 81 0.74 16.56 -9.63
CA ASN A 81 0.99 17.84 -8.98
C ASN A 81 1.30 18.86 -10.08
N PHE A 82 0.57 19.97 -10.08
CA PHE A 82 0.73 21.06 -11.04
C PHE A 82 1.76 22.08 -10.55
#